data_AF-A0A7C4XT46-F1
#
_entry.id   AF-A0A7C4XT46-F1
#
_cell.length_a   1.000
_cell.length_b   1.000
_cell.length_c   1.000
_cell.angle_alpha   90.00
_cell.angle_beta   90.00
_cell.angle_gamma   90.00
#
_symmetry.space_group_name_H-M   'P 1'
#
loop_
_entity.id
_entity.type
_entity.pdbx_description
1 polymer ?
#
loop_
_entity_poly.entity_id
_entity_poly.type
_entity_poly.pdbx_seq_one_letter_code
_entity_poly.pdbx_strand_id
1 'polypeptide(L)' 'MQFYNLKTKQKVEISDENIQSVEMPNGRMAATAENEGMKLFKFLGKDDTDRLLAAGKVPTKQEKSS' A
#
# COMPACT_ATOMS: atom_id res chain seq x y z
N MET A 1 -4.96 -0.96 7.68
CA MET A 1 -4.07 0.23 7.73
C MET A 1 -4.80 1.52 7.34
N GLN A 2 -4.42 2.68 7.89
CA GLN A 2 -4.99 3.99 7.52
C GLN A 2 -4.26 4.65 6.33
N PHE A 3 -5.04 5.08 5.33
CA PHE A 3 -4.61 5.84 4.17
C PHE A 3 -5.18 7.24 4.20
N TYR A 4 -4.44 8.21 3.67
CA TYR A 4 -4.97 9.55 3.45
C TYR A 4 -5.46 9.67 2.02
N ASN A 5 -6.77 9.85 1.86
CA ASN A 5 -7.38 10.08 0.56
C ASN A 5 -7.26 11.56 0.21
N LEU A 6 -6.44 11.88 -0.80
CA LEU A 6 -6.21 13.24 -1.25
C LEU A 6 -7.45 13.89 -1.89
N LYS A 7 -8.35 13.10 -2.48
CA LYS A 7 -9.56 13.61 -3.13
C LYS A 7 -10.60 14.03 -2.10
N THR A 8 -10.87 13.17 -1.11
CA THR A 8 -11.85 13.46 -0.05
C THR A 8 -11.25 14.21 1.14
N LYS A 9 -9.92 14.33 1.20
CA LYS A 9 -9.15 14.91 2.31
C LYS A 9 -9.42 14.23 3.66
N GLN A 10 -9.74 12.94 3.61
CA GLN A 10 -10.09 12.15 4.79
C GLN A 10 -9.15 10.98 4.95
N LYS A 11 -8.99 10.54 6.20
CA LYS A 11 -8.34 9.28 6.52
C LYS A 11 -9.36 8.16 6.35
N VAL A 12 -9.01 7.16 5.57
CA VAL A 12 -9.81 5.96 5.37
C VAL A 12 -9.04 4.76 5.90
N GLU A 13 -9.73 3.93 6.67
CA GLU A 13 -9.16 2.69 7.17
C GLU A 13 -9.49 1.58 6.18
N ILE A 14 -8.46 0.94 5.65
CA ILE A 14 -8.59 -0.18 4.73
C ILE A 14 -8.06 -1.42 5.43
N SER A 15 -8.86 -2.49 5.46
CA SER A 15 -8.42 -3.78 5.99
C SER A 15 -7.18 -4.28 5.26
N ASP A 16 -6.26 -4.89 6.00
CA ASP A 16 -4.98 -5.32 5.44
C ASP A 16 -5.17 -6.30 4.28
N GLU A 17 -6.27 -7.07 4.26
CA GLU A 17 -6.70 -7.94 3.15
C GLU A 17 -6.94 -7.21 1.80
N ASN A 18 -7.41 -5.96 1.83
CA ASN A 18 -7.71 -5.13 0.66
C ASN A 18 -6.53 -4.22 0.23
N ILE A 19 -5.39 -4.39 0.90
CA ILE A 19 -4.15 -3.66 0.61
C ILE A 19 -3.23 -4.55 -0.22
N GLN A 20 -2.59 -3.98 -1.23
CA GLN A 20 -1.53 -4.61 -1.98
C GLN A 20 -0.19 -3.95 -1.64
N SER A 21 0.77 -4.75 -1.18
CA SER A 21 2.15 -4.31 -0.99
C SER A 21 2.87 -4.31 -2.33
N VAL A 22 3.53 -3.20 -2.66
CA VAL A 22 4.34 -3.04 -3.86
C VAL A 22 5.75 -2.61 -3.48
N GLU A 23 6.73 -3.25 -4.10
CA GLU A 23 8.12 -2.79 -4.03
C GLU A 23 8.36 -1.80 -5.16
N MET A 24 8.70 -0.56 -4.79
CA MET A 24 9.01 0.49 -5.74
C MET A 24 10.42 0.31 -6.31
N PRO A 25 10.71 0.83 -7.52
CA PRO A 25 12.01 0.66 -8.18
C PRO A 25 13.20 1.28 -7.42
N ASN A 26 12.95 2.14 -6.43
CA ASN A 26 13.96 2.70 -5.54
C ASN A 26 14.24 1.83 -4.29
N GLY A 27 13.69 0.61 -4.24
CA GLY A 27 13.78 -0.32 -3.10
C GLY A 27 12.89 0.05 -1.92
N ARG A 28 12.02 1.06 -2.04
CA ARG A 28 11.06 1.41 -0.98
C ARG A 28 9.80 0.58 -1.11
N MET A 29 9.26 0.20 0.03
CA MET A 29 7.99 -0.50 0.12
C MET A 29 6.84 0.51 0.19
N ALA A 30 5.79 0.26 -0.57
CA ALA A 30 4.55 1.01 -0.52
C ALA A 30 3.36 0.05 -0.46
N ALA A 31 2.26 0.55 0.05
CA ALA A 31 0.97 -0.10 0.07
C ALA A 31 0.03 0.67 -0.85
N THR A 32 -0.68 -0.04 -1.71
CA THR A 32 -1.74 0.51 -2.54
C THR A 32 -3.07 -0.13 -2.17
N ALA A 33 -4.13 0.65 -2.18
CA ALA A 33 -5.49 0.16 -1.96
C ALA A 33 -6.46 0.87 -2.90
N GLU A 34 -7.65 0.31 -3.09
CA GLU A 34 -8.73 0.97 -3.79
C GLU A 34 -9.91 1.16 -2.84
N ASN A 35 -10.44 2.37 -2.78
CA ASN A 35 -11.64 2.68 -2.00
C ASN A 35 -12.55 3.56 -2.84
N GLU A 36 -13.79 3.12 -3.09
CA GLU A 36 -14.78 3.89 -3.86
C GLU A 36 -14.25 4.34 -5.24
N GLY A 37 -13.50 3.47 -5.93
CA GLY A 37 -12.88 3.78 -7.23
C GLY A 37 -11.69 4.74 -7.15
N MET A 38 -11.19 5.04 -5.96
CA MET A 38 -10.02 5.88 -5.73
C MET A 38 -8.82 5.04 -5.33
N LYS A 39 -7.74 5.16 -6.12
CA LYS A 39 -6.45 4.54 -5.78
C LYS A 39 -5.78 5.33 -4.65
N LEU A 40 -5.55 4.63 -3.56
CA LEU A 40 -4.84 5.10 -2.39
C LEU A 40 -3.43 4.54 -2.42
N PHE A 41 -2.46 5.34 -1.99
CA PHE A 41 -1.10 4.89 -1.81
C PHE A 41 -0.59 5.37 -0.46
N LYS A 42 0.26 4.56 0.16
CA LYS A 42 0.95 4.90 1.40
C LYS A 42 2.36 4.30 1.37
N PHE A 43 3.36 5.12 1.66
CA PHE A 43 4.70 4.59 1.89
C PHE A 43 4.72 3.81 3.19
N LEU A 44 5.30 2.61 3.13
CA LEU A 44 5.45 1.77 4.29
C LEU A 44 6.74 2.12 5.00
N GLY A 45 6.64 2.38 6.31
CA GLY A 45 7.80 2.39 7.19
C GLY A 45 8.32 0.96 7.41
N LYS A 46 9.38 0.84 8.21
CA LYS A 46 9.93 -0.47 8.58
C LYS A 46 8.90 -1.34 9.29
N ASP A 47 8.27 -0.83 10.35
CA ASP A 47 7.21 -1.53 11.10
C ASP A 47 6.04 -2.00 10.23
N ASP A 48 5.52 -1.12 9.37
CA ASP A 48 4.41 -1.49 8.48
C ASP A 48 4.82 -2.56 7.46
N THR A 49 6.06 -2.49 6.98
CA THR A 49 6.64 -3.47 6.05
C THR A 49 6.79 -4.83 6.72
N ASP A 50 7.43 -4.88 7.89
CA ASP A 50 7.61 -6.09 8.68
C ASP A 50 6.26 -6.73 9.02
N ARG A 51 5.25 -5.93 9.38
CA ARG A 51 3.89 -6.41 9.65
C ARG A 51 3.22 -7.02 8.42
N LEU A 52 3.33 -6.39 7.26
CA LEU A 52 2.75 -6.92 6.02
C LEU A 52 3.46 -8.19 5.54
N LEU A 53 4.79 -8.24 5.67
CA LEU A 53 5.58 -9.44 5.39
C LEU A 53 5.21 -10.59 6.34
N ALA A 54 5.06 -10.32 7.64
CA ALA A 54 4.62 -11.30 8.63
C ALA A 54 3.19 -11.79 8.36
N ALA A 55 2.34 -10.95 7.78
CA ALA A 55 0.99 -11.30 7.33
C ALA A 55 0.96 -12.08 6.00
N GLY A 56 2.13 -12.41 5.42
CA GLY A 56 2.22 -13.13 4.14
C GLY A 56 1.89 -12.28 2.92
N LYS A 57 1.78 -10.96 3.06
CA LYS A 57 1.61 -10.03 1.95
C LYS A 57 2.97 -9.72 1.34
N VAL A 58 3.38 -10.61 0.44
CA VAL A 58 4.62 -10.47 -0.31
C VAL A 58 4.50 -9.26 -1.25
N PRO A 59 5.48 -8.34 -1.28
CA PRO A 59 5.46 -7.27 -2.25
C PRO A 59 5.49 -7.81 -3.67
N THR A 60 4.55 -7.38 -4.49
CA THR A 60 4.68 -7.55 -5.94
C THR A 60 5.62 -6.48 -6.46
N LYS A 61 6.70 -6.87 -7.13
CA LYS A 61 7.53 -5.92 -7.87
C LYS A 61 6.66 -5.22 -8.89
N GLN A 62 6.65 -3.89 -8.87
CA GLN A 62 6.01 -3.12 -9.91
C GLN A 62 6.87 -3.28 -11.18
N GLU A 63 6.62 -4.32 -11.97
CA GLU A 63 7.21 -4.43 -13.30
C GLU A 63 6.73 -3.23 -14.10
N LYS A 64 7.69 -2.41 -14.56
CA LYS A 64 7.40 -1.44 -15.62
C LYS A 64 6.91 -2.25 -16.80
N SER A 65 5.62 -2.19 -17.08
CA SER A 65 5.12 -2.54 -18.41
C SER A 65 5.78 -1.55 -19.37
N SER A 66 6.84 -2.01 -20.04
CA SER A 66 7.58 -1.32 -21.08
C SER A 66 6.80 -1.27 -22.39
#